data_AF-A0A8J3VA75-F1
#
_entry.id   AF-A0A8J3VA75-F1
#
_cell.length_a   1.000
_cell.length_b   1.000
_cell.length_c   1.000
_cell.angle_alpha   90.00
_cell.angle_beta   90.00
_cell.angle_gamma   90.00
#
_symmetry.space_group_name_H-M   'P 1'
#
loop_
_entity.id
_entity.type
_entity.pdbx_description
1 polymer ?
#
loop_
_entity_poly.entity_id
_entity_poly.type
_entity_poly.pdbx_seq_one_letter_code
_entity_poly.pdbx_strand_id
1 'polypeptide(L)'
;MTERKVSPGAPGEHLVRELAWVHGMVRQDLRTVQELAAKVASGAAVSQITTTIRSLQTRGPLWQLRVNCLQYCQFVHHHHESESAALFPALRRSDPSLGRTVDRLEADHKKVAVLLDTVEDLTKALGDGQNAGTRRRLVDALTDLGTHLLEHLDFEERSINPTLRKWSRWPWQ
;
A
#
# COMPACT_ATOMS: atom_id res chain seq x y z
N MET A 1 -4.01 36.81 -12.51
CA MET A 1 -4.41 35.54 -11.88
C MET A 1 -3.29 35.14 -10.94
N THR A 2 -3.41 35.46 -9.65
CA THR A 2 -2.35 35.31 -8.66
C THR A 2 -2.38 33.92 -8.05
N GLU A 3 -1.28 33.16 -8.19
CA GLU A 3 -1.11 31.89 -7.49
C GLU A 3 -1.09 32.14 -5.98
N ARG A 4 -2.09 31.60 -5.26
CA ARG A 4 -2.16 31.71 -3.81
C ARG A 4 -1.09 30.80 -3.21
N LYS A 5 0.05 31.37 -2.78
CA LYS A 5 1.11 30.64 -2.08
C LYS A 5 0.50 29.81 -0.94
N VAL A 6 0.69 28.50 -1.03
CA VAL A 6 0.30 27.55 0.01
C VAL A 6 1.24 27.74 1.21
N SER A 7 0.68 27.89 2.41
CA SER A 7 1.47 28.05 3.63
C SER A 7 2.15 26.72 4.02
N PRO A 8 3.38 26.72 4.58
CA PRO A 8 4.06 25.49 5.03
C PRO A 8 3.26 24.63 6.02
N GLY A 9 2.27 25.22 6.71
CA GLY A 9 1.32 24.54 7.61
C GLY A 9 -0.05 24.22 6.99
N ALA A 10 -0.20 24.23 5.66
CA ALA A 10 -1.47 23.89 5.02
C ALA A 10 -1.82 22.40 5.19
N PRO A 11 -3.10 22.04 5.43
CA PRO A 11 -3.52 20.64 5.63
C PRO A 11 -3.09 19.70 4.50
N GLY A 12 -3.17 20.15 3.25
CA GLY A 12 -2.73 19.39 2.09
C GLY A 12 -1.24 19.02 2.09
N GLU A 13 -0.35 19.92 2.52
CA GLU A 13 1.08 19.64 2.61
C GLU A 13 1.42 18.74 3.82
N HIS A 14 0.59 18.73 4.86
CA HIS A 14 0.71 17.77 5.97
C HIS A 14 0.41 16.35 5.47
N LEU A 15 -0.75 16.16 4.86
CA LEU A 15 -1.21 14.87 4.34
C LEU A 15 -0.23 14.27 3.31
N VAL A 16 0.37 15.10 2.45
CA VAL A 16 1.40 14.64 1.49
C VAL A 16 2.67 14.12 2.19
N ARG A 17 3.07 14.73 3.31
CA ARG A 17 4.22 14.25 4.11
C ARG A 17 3.89 12.97 4.86
N GLU A 18 2.68 12.85 5.40
CA GLU A 18 2.20 11.63 6.07
C GLU A 18 2.13 10.46 5.09
N LEU A 19 1.53 10.66 3.93
CA LEU A 19 1.46 9.66 2.86
C LEU A 19 2.86 9.18 2.46
N ALA A 20 3.79 10.11 2.21
CA ALA A 20 5.17 9.78 1.87
C ALA A 20 5.90 9.03 3.00
N TRP A 21 5.64 9.34 4.27
CA TRP A 21 6.20 8.62 5.41
C TRP A 21 5.69 7.18 5.48
N VAL A 22 4.37 6.97 5.40
CA VAL A 22 3.79 5.61 5.42
C VAL A 22 4.25 4.80 4.21
N HIS A 23 4.25 5.40 3.02
CA HIS A 23 4.76 4.74 1.81
C HIS A 23 6.24 4.40 1.90
N GLY A 24 7.05 5.24 2.57
CA GLY A 24 8.45 4.94 2.89
C GLY A 24 8.60 3.66 3.72
N MET A 25 7.72 3.45 4.70
CA MET A 25 7.68 2.20 5.48
C MET A 25 7.20 1.00 4.66
N VAL A 26 6.15 1.15 3.85
CA VAL A 26 5.67 0.06 2.97
C VAL A 26 6.75 -0.33 1.95
N ARG A 27 7.50 0.63 1.39
CA ARG A 27 8.66 0.35 0.52
C ARG A 27 9.79 -0.39 1.25
N GLN A 28 9.92 -0.29 2.58
CA GLN A 28 10.87 -1.09 3.37
C GLN A 28 10.41 -2.55 3.54
N ASP A 29 9.10 -2.78 3.74
CA ASP A 29 8.55 -4.14 3.74
C ASP A 29 8.68 -4.79 2.36
N LEU A 30 8.43 -4.04 1.28
CA LEU A 30 8.53 -4.55 -0.09
C LEU A 30 9.95 -4.98 -0.47
N ARG A 31 11.00 -4.34 0.07
CA ARG A 31 12.39 -4.85 -0.02
C ARG A 31 12.50 -6.25 0.60
N THR A 32 11.94 -6.44 1.78
CA THR A 32 11.91 -7.75 2.47
C THR A 32 11.13 -8.80 1.67
N VAL A 33 10.02 -8.42 1.04
CA VAL A 33 9.22 -9.28 0.14
C VAL A 33 10.03 -9.72 -1.09
N GLN A 34 10.73 -8.78 -1.75
CA GLN A 34 11.57 -9.06 -2.92
C GLN A 34 12.77 -9.96 -2.57
N GLU A 35 13.45 -9.68 -1.45
CA GLU A 35 14.50 -10.56 -0.93
C GLU A 35 13.96 -11.95 -0.61
N LEU A 36 12.76 -12.05 -0.04
CA LEU A 36 12.14 -13.33 0.25
C LEU A 36 11.82 -14.09 -1.04
N ALA A 37 11.30 -13.44 -2.08
CA ALA A 37 11.05 -14.08 -3.38
C ALA A 37 12.34 -14.72 -3.94
N ALA A 38 13.46 -14.00 -3.90
CA ALA A 38 14.76 -14.53 -4.31
C ALA A 38 15.22 -15.73 -3.45
N LYS A 39 15.07 -15.64 -2.12
CA LYS A 39 15.40 -16.73 -1.17
C LYS A 39 14.51 -17.96 -1.39
N VAL A 40 13.22 -17.77 -1.64
CA VAL A 40 12.27 -18.87 -1.96
C VAL A 40 12.70 -19.54 -3.28
N ALA A 41 13.05 -18.75 -4.30
CA ALA A 41 13.53 -19.25 -5.59
C ALA A 41 14.84 -20.05 -5.49
N SER A 42 15.76 -19.63 -4.61
CA SER A 42 17.03 -20.33 -4.34
C SER A 42 16.92 -21.50 -3.36
N GLY A 43 15.71 -21.92 -2.97
CA GLY A 43 15.50 -23.12 -2.16
C GLY A 43 15.49 -22.92 -0.63
N ALA A 44 15.27 -21.71 -0.12
CA ALA A 44 15.20 -21.44 1.33
C ALA A 44 14.24 -22.39 2.07
N ALA A 45 14.60 -22.74 3.32
CA ALA A 45 13.83 -23.64 4.17
C ALA A 45 12.43 -23.08 4.48
N VAL A 46 11.42 -23.95 4.56
CA VAL A 46 10.03 -23.51 4.83
C VAL A 46 9.92 -22.79 6.17
N SER A 47 10.66 -23.22 7.19
CA SER A 47 10.73 -22.53 8.49
C SER A 47 11.20 -21.07 8.36
N GLN A 48 12.20 -20.80 7.51
CA GLN A 48 12.67 -19.44 7.22
C GLN A 48 11.60 -18.61 6.51
N ILE A 49 10.96 -19.18 5.48
CA ILE A 49 9.90 -18.52 4.71
C ILE A 49 8.73 -18.12 5.63
N THR A 50 8.20 -19.09 6.39
CA THR A 50 7.11 -18.88 7.35
C THR A 50 7.48 -17.89 8.45
N THR A 51 8.75 -17.86 8.89
CA THR A 51 9.23 -16.89 9.90
C THR A 51 9.26 -15.47 9.33
N THR A 52 9.76 -15.27 8.11
CA THR A 52 9.79 -13.96 7.45
C THR A 52 8.36 -13.45 7.18
N ILE A 53 7.49 -14.30 6.63
CA ILE A 53 6.07 -13.95 6.39
C ILE A 53 5.36 -13.62 7.71
N ARG A 54 5.55 -14.40 8.77
CA ARG A 54 4.97 -14.11 10.10
C ARG A 54 5.50 -12.80 10.70
N SER A 55 6.78 -12.48 10.49
CA SER A 55 7.35 -11.21 10.92
C SER A 55 6.72 -10.03 10.19
N LEU A 56 6.55 -10.12 8.87
CA LEU A 56 5.83 -9.12 8.08
C LEU A 56 4.36 -9.02 8.53
N GLN A 57 3.66 -10.15 8.70
CA GLN A 57 2.27 -10.19 9.18
C GLN A 57 2.05 -9.50 10.54
N THR A 58 3.02 -9.61 11.45
CA THR A 58 2.86 -9.11 12.84
C THR A 58 3.46 -7.73 13.07
N ARG A 59 4.49 -7.35 12.32
CA ARG A 59 5.29 -6.12 12.55
C ARG A 59 5.43 -5.22 11.33
N GLY A 60 5.21 -5.76 10.13
CA GLY A 60 5.34 -5.03 8.88
C GLY A 60 4.10 -4.17 8.60
N PRO A 61 4.26 -2.84 8.42
CA PRO A 61 3.19 -1.98 7.97
C PRO A 61 2.40 -2.56 6.79
N LEU A 62 3.04 -3.14 5.77
CA LEU A 62 2.34 -3.72 4.61
C LEU A 62 1.22 -4.71 4.98
N TRP A 63 1.44 -5.60 5.95
CA TRP A 63 0.41 -6.56 6.36
C TRP A 63 -0.53 -6.04 7.46
N GLN A 64 -0.07 -5.16 8.35
CA GLN A 64 -0.97 -4.42 9.23
C GLN A 64 -1.95 -3.56 8.40
N LEU A 65 -1.48 -3.06 7.25
CA LEU A 65 -2.27 -2.38 6.23
C LEU A 65 -3.07 -3.32 5.32
N ARG A 66 -2.84 -4.64 5.34
CA ARG A 66 -3.62 -5.65 4.57
C ARG A 66 -4.97 -5.95 5.19
N VAL A 67 -4.97 -6.28 6.49
CA VAL A 67 -6.22 -6.38 7.29
C VAL A 67 -7.01 -5.08 7.13
N ASN A 68 -6.26 -4.00 6.97
CA ASN A 68 -6.75 -2.67 6.68
C ASN A 68 -6.77 -2.31 5.18
N CYS A 69 -6.79 -3.20 4.17
CA CYS A 69 -6.79 -2.74 2.76
C CYS A 69 -8.02 -1.89 2.38
N LEU A 70 -9.07 -1.93 3.21
CA LEU A 70 -10.21 -1.03 3.23
C LEU A 70 -10.26 -0.15 4.50
N GLN A 71 -9.64 -0.61 5.59
CA GLN A 71 -9.46 0.16 6.83
C GLN A 71 -8.16 0.99 6.87
N TYR A 72 -7.47 1.25 5.76
CA TYR A 72 -6.19 1.99 5.71
C TYR A 72 -6.46 3.46 5.48
N CYS A 73 -7.45 3.75 4.63
CA CYS A 73 -8.30 4.93 4.75
C CYS A 73 -8.92 5.09 6.16
N GLN A 74 -8.94 4.04 7.01
CA GLN A 74 -9.33 4.08 8.44
C GLN A 74 -8.15 3.87 9.42
N PHE A 75 -6.89 3.87 8.96
CA PHE A 75 -5.70 3.71 9.81
C PHE A 75 -4.67 4.83 9.64
N VAL A 76 -4.62 5.51 8.49
CA VAL A 76 -4.08 6.89 8.33
C VAL A 76 -5.07 7.89 8.97
N HIS A 77 -5.53 7.55 10.18
CA HIS A 77 -6.86 7.93 10.65
C HIS A 77 -6.99 8.04 12.16
N HIS A 78 -5.88 7.86 12.87
CA HIS A 78 -5.79 8.09 14.30
C HIS A 78 -5.04 9.39 14.65
N HIS A 79 -4.96 10.32 13.68
CA HIS A 79 -4.43 11.68 13.87
C HIS A 79 -5.51 12.77 13.74
N HIS A 80 -6.66 12.49 13.11
CA HIS A 80 -7.84 13.37 13.10
C HIS A 80 -9.12 12.53 13.21
N GLU A 81 -10.06 12.99 14.04
CA GLU A 81 -11.32 12.30 14.26
C GLU A 81 -12.19 12.24 12.99
N SER A 82 -12.65 11.02 12.63
CA SER A 82 -13.93 10.75 11.94
C SER A 82 -14.07 10.73 10.40
N GLU A 83 -13.04 10.90 9.55
CA GLU A 83 -13.27 11.16 8.10
C GLU A 83 -12.71 10.15 7.07
N SER A 84 -12.92 8.83 7.26
CA SER A 84 -12.25 7.76 6.46
C SER A 84 -12.77 7.53 5.06
N ALA A 85 -14.07 7.71 4.84
CA ALA A 85 -14.65 7.61 3.50
C ALA A 85 -14.41 8.88 2.67
N ALA A 86 -13.70 9.88 3.20
CA ALA A 86 -13.68 11.23 2.65
C ALA A 86 -12.62 11.45 1.56
N LEU A 87 -11.41 10.89 1.66
CA LEU A 87 -10.26 11.28 0.81
C LEU A 87 -10.54 11.13 -0.70
N PHE A 88 -10.95 9.94 -1.14
CA PHE A 88 -11.20 9.66 -2.56
C PHE A 88 -12.41 10.44 -3.12
N PRO A 89 -13.56 10.53 -2.42
CA PRO A 89 -14.62 11.47 -2.78
C PRO A 89 -14.19 12.95 -2.74
N ALA A 90 -13.31 13.35 -1.83
CA ALA A 90 -12.79 14.71 -1.73
C ALA A 90 -11.84 15.08 -2.87
N LEU A 91 -11.01 14.14 -3.33
CA LEU A 91 -10.23 14.26 -4.56
C LEU A 91 -11.17 14.42 -5.76
N ARG A 92 -12.17 13.54 -5.92
CA ARG A 92 -13.18 13.62 -6.99
C ARG A 92 -13.97 14.94 -6.96
N ARG A 93 -14.26 15.52 -5.77
CA ARG A 93 -14.91 16.84 -5.63
C ARG A 93 -13.97 18.01 -5.92
N SER A 94 -12.72 17.94 -5.47
CA SER A 94 -11.75 19.03 -5.60
C SER A 94 -11.17 19.13 -7.02
N ASP A 95 -11.08 18.00 -7.72
CA ASP A 95 -10.57 17.88 -9.07
C ASP A 95 -11.29 16.73 -9.80
N PRO A 96 -12.42 17.01 -10.46
CA PRO A 96 -13.19 16.00 -11.19
C PRO A 96 -12.39 15.27 -12.29
N SER A 97 -11.25 15.83 -12.75
CA SER A 97 -10.39 15.16 -13.73
C SER A 97 -9.72 13.91 -13.17
N LEU A 98 -9.57 13.82 -11.83
CA LEU A 98 -9.01 12.66 -11.15
C LEU A 98 -9.94 11.45 -11.07
N GLY A 99 -11.18 11.51 -11.61
CA GLY A 99 -12.14 10.38 -11.54
C GLY A 99 -11.51 9.02 -11.88
N ARG A 100 -10.93 8.89 -13.09
CA ARG A 100 -10.25 7.66 -13.53
C ARG A 100 -8.99 7.30 -12.73
N THR A 101 -8.30 8.30 -12.19
CA THR A 101 -7.14 8.08 -11.30
C THR A 101 -7.60 7.40 -10.02
N VAL A 102 -8.68 7.90 -9.41
CA VAL A 102 -9.22 7.33 -8.17
C VAL A 102 -9.83 5.96 -8.42
N ASP A 103 -10.54 5.76 -9.54
CA ASP A 103 -11.04 4.43 -9.94
C ASP A 103 -9.90 3.40 -10.06
N ARG A 104 -8.74 3.83 -10.58
CA ARG A 104 -7.54 2.99 -10.69
C ARG A 104 -6.93 2.68 -9.33
N LEU A 105 -6.81 3.66 -8.43
CA LEU A 105 -6.30 3.44 -7.07
C LEU A 105 -7.20 2.45 -6.28
N GLU A 106 -8.53 2.61 -6.38
CA GLU A 106 -9.51 1.70 -5.78
C GLU A 106 -9.43 0.27 -6.35
N ALA A 107 -9.04 0.11 -7.62
CA ALA A 107 -8.80 -1.20 -8.23
C ALA A 107 -7.47 -1.83 -7.79
N ASP A 108 -6.40 -1.04 -7.71
CA ASP A 108 -5.09 -1.49 -7.24
C ASP A 108 -5.15 -1.94 -5.77
N HIS A 109 -5.84 -1.21 -4.89
CA HIS A 109 -6.05 -1.63 -3.49
C HIS A 109 -6.68 -3.04 -3.37
N LYS A 110 -7.69 -3.32 -4.21
CA LYS A 110 -8.35 -4.64 -4.26
C LYS A 110 -7.40 -5.73 -4.74
N LYS A 111 -6.58 -5.45 -5.78
CA LYS A 111 -5.59 -6.40 -6.30
C LYS A 111 -4.49 -6.67 -5.27
N VAL A 112 -4.02 -5.66 -4.55
CA VAL A 112 -3.02 -5.77 -3.48
C VAL A 112 -3.53 -6.68 -2.36
N ALA A 113 -4.79 -6.52 -1.91
CA ALA A 113 -5.41 -7.42 -0.93
C ALA A 113 -5.39 -8.89 -1.40
N VAL A 114 -5.84 -9.16 -2.63
CA VAL A 114 -5.85 -10.52 -3.21
C VAL A 114 -4.44 -11.12 -3.34
N LEU A 115 -3.43 -10.33 -3.70
CA LEU A 115 -2.04 -10.78 -3.76
C LEU A 115 -1.50 -11.14 -2.37
N LEU A 116 -1.81 -10.34 -1.36
CA LEU A 116 -1.40 -10.59 0.02
C LEU A 116 -2.09 -11.84 0.61
N ASP A 117 -3.37 -12.06 0.30
CA ASP A 117 -4.10 -13.29 0.62
C ASP A 117 -3.45 -14.51 -0.05
N THR A 118 -3.14 -14.40 -1.35
CA THR A 118 -2.47 -15.44 -2.13
C THR A 118 -1.10 -15.83 -1.56
N VAL A 119 -0.29 -14.84 -1.14
CA VAL A 119 1.01 -15.10 -0.49
C VAL A 119 0.85 -15.87 0.82
N GLU A 120 -0.16 -15.53 1.63
CA GLU A 120 -0.41 -16.22 2.89
C GLU A 120 -0.87 -17.66 2.68
N ASP A 121 -1.81 -17.89 1.78
CA ASP A 121 -2.35 -19.23 1.52
C ASP A 121 -1.32 -20.14 0.86
N LEU A 122 -0.46 -19.61 -0.02
CA LEU A 122 0.69 -20.34 -0.55
C LEU A 122 1.74 -20.63 0.53
N THR A 123 1.93 -19.73 1.50
CA THR A 123 2.83 -19.97 2.65
C THR A 123 2.28 -21.08 3.56
N LYS A 124 0.97 -21.11 3.83
CA LYS A 124 0.31 -22.22 4.55
C LYS A 124 0.43 -23.53 3.77
N ALA A 125 0.21 -23.50 2.45
CA ALA A 125 0.24 -24.66 1.57
C ALA A 125 1.64 -25.23 1.28
N LEU A 126 2.72 -24.55 1.68
CA LEU A 126 4.07 -25.15 1.65
C LEU A 126 4.20 -26.30 2.66
N GLY A 127 3.73 -26.11 3.90
CA GLY A 127 3.74 -27.14 4.95
C GLY A 127 5.09 -27.88 5.10
N ASP A 128 5.02 -29.15 5.50
CA ASP A 128 6.22 -30.02 5.63
C ASP A 128 6.63 -30.67 4.29
N GLY A 129 5.89 -30.42 3.21
CA GLY A 129 6.10 -31.03 1.89
C GLY A 129 6.82 -30.10 0.91
N GLN A 130 7.98 -30.51 0.38
CA GLN A 130 8.71 -29.75 -0.64
C GLN A 130 8.03 -29.79 -2.02
N ASN A 131 6.84 -29.20 -2.14
CA ASN A 131 6.14 -29.06 -3.41
C ASN A 131 6.75 -27.93 -4.25
N ALA A 132 7.55 -28.30 -5.26
CA ALA A 132 8.19 -27.37 -6.18
C ALA A 132 7.18 -26.45 -6.92
N GLY A 133 5.96 -26.92 -7.17
CA GLY A 133 4.88 -26.13 -7.78
C GLY A 133 4.35 -25.05 -6.85
N THR A 134 4.11 -25.37 -5.57
CA THR A 134 3.74 -24.37 -4.54
C THR A 134 4.85 -23.35 -4.35
N ARG A 135 6.12 -23.80 -4.31
CA ARG A 135 7.29 -22.91 -4.21
C ARG A 135 7.37 -21.95 -5.39
N ARG A 136 7.18 -22.42 -6.63
CA ARG A 136 7.14 -21.56 -7.83
C ARG A 136 6.05 -20.49 -7.69
N ARG A 137 4.81 -20.90 -7.43
CA ARG A 137 3.67 -20.00 -7.26
C ARG A 137 3.89 -18.95 -6.16
N LEU A 138 4.59 -19.30 -5.07
CA LEU A 138 4.92 -18.33 -4.01
C LEU A 138 5.97 -17.30 -4.46
N VAL A 139 6.98 -17.71 -5.25
CA VAL A 139 7.92 -16.75 -5.88
C VAL A 139 7.14 -15.78 -6.75
N ASP A 140 6.27 -16.30 -7.63
CA ASP A 140 5.48 -15.49 -8.56
C ASP A 140 4.58 -14.50 -7.80
N ALA A 141 3.85 -14.96 -6.77
CA ALA A 141 2.99 -14.10 -5.95
C ALA A 141 3.75 -13.02 -5.14
N LEU A 142 4.94 -13.34 -4.61
CA LEU A 142 5.79 -12.35 -3.92
C LEU A 142 6.37 -11.32 -4.91
N THR A 143 6.76 -11.75 -6.11
CA THR A 143 7.24 -10.87 -7.19
C THR A 143 6.12 -9.94 -7.69
N ASP A 144 4.92 -10.46 -7.90
CA ASP A 144 3.75 -9.70 -8.33
C ASP A 144 3.34 -8.67 -7.27
N LEU A 145 3.29 -9.06 -6.00
CA LEU A 145 3.04 -8.14 -4.88
C LEU A 145 4.11 -7.03 -4.82
N GLY A 146 5.39 -7.41 -4.90
CA GLY A 146 6.52 -6.49 -4.91
C GLY A 146 6.41 -5.44 -6.01
N THR A 147 6.23 -5.90 -7.25
CA THR A 147 6.17 -5.04 -8.44
C THR A 147 4.93 -4.16 -8.41
N HIS A 148 3.76 -4.77 -8.23
CA HIS A 148 2.48 -4.08 -8.36
C HIS A 148 2.27 -3.01 -7.28
N LEU A 149 2.67 -3.30 -6.03
CA LEU A 149 2.51 -2.30 -4.96
C LEU A 149 3.53 -1.16 -5.09
N LEU A 150 4.77 -1.44 -5.54
CA LEU A 150 5.72 -0.36 -5.86
C LEU A 150 5.16 0.58 -6.94
N GLU A 151 4.64 0.03 -8.05
CA GLU A 151 3.99 0.81 -9.12
C GLU A 151 2.81 1.66 -8.60
N HIS A 152 2.00 1.08 -7.72
CA HIS A 152 0.82 1.74 -7.14
C HIS A 152 1.20 2.94 -6.26
N LEU A 153 2.10 2.78 -5.28
CA LEU A 153 2.53 3.87 -4.37
C LEU A 153 3.11 5.05 -5.17
N ASP A 154 3.90 4.71 -6.19
CA ASP A 154 4.49 5.64 -7.13
C ASP A 154 3.46 6.36 -8.01
N PHE A 155 2.43 5.65 -8.48
CA PHE A 155 1.33 6.22 -9.25
C PHE A 155 0.46 7.15 -8.40
N GLU A 156 0.14 6.75 -7.17
CA GLU A 156 -0.64 7.58 -6.24
C GLU A 156 0.07 8.89 -5.95
N GLU A 157 1.33 8.83 -5.47
CA GLU A 157 2.11 10.02 -5.13
C GLU A 157 2.29 10.99 -6.30
N ARG A 158 2.47 10.48 -7.52
CA ARG A 158 2.56 11.34 -8.72
C ARG A 158 1.22 11.97 -9.08
N SER A 159 0.11 11.25 -8.87
CA SER A 159 -1.20 11.64 -9.41
C SER A 159 -2.03 12.49 -8.46
N ILE A 160 -2.01 12.22 -7.15
CA ILE A 160 -2.89 12.92 -6.19
C ILE A 160 -2.18 14.08 -5.47
N ASN A 161 -0.88 13.98 -5.18
CA ASN A 161 -0.14 15.01 -4.44
C ASN A 161 -0.27 16.43 -5.05
N PRO A 162 -0.25 16.64 -6.38
CA PRO A 162 -0.45 17.97 -6.96
C PRO A 162 -1.79 18.61 -6.62
N THR A 163 -2.83 17.81 -6.38
CA THR A 163 -4.15 18.31 -5.98
C THR A 163 -4.29 18.39 -4.46
N LEU A 164 -3.72 17.45 -3.70
CA LEU A 164 -3.65 17.57 -2.23
C LEU A 164 -2.97 18.88 -1.80
N ARG A 165 -1.84 19.25 -2.40
CA ARG A 165 -1.12 20.50 -2.07
C ARG A 165 -1.94 21.78 -2.25
N LYS A 166 -2.99 21.77 -3.09
CA LYS A 166 -3.89 22.92 -3.27
C LYS A 166 -4.83 23.13 -2.08
N TRP A 167 -4.98 22.15 -1.19
CA TRP A 167 -5.88 22.18 -0.03
C TRP A 167 -5.29 23.00 1.12
N SER A 168 -5.62 24.30 1.17
CA SER A 168 -5.33 25.18 2.31
C SER A 168 -6.36 25.11 3.45
N ARG A 169 -7.45 24.36 3.23
CA ARG A 169 -8.47 23.95 4.21
C ARG A 169 -8.99 22.59 3.78
N TRP A 170 -9.64 21.86 4.67
CA TRP A 170 -10.20 20.56 4.33
C TRP A 170 -11.41 20.70 3.36
N PRO A 171 -11.49 19.91 2.27
CA PRO A 171 -12.54 20.01 1.23
C PRO A 171 -13.85 19.26 1.59
N TRP A 172 -14.13 19.20 2.89
CA TRP A 172 -15.34 18.64 3.50
C TRP A 172 -15.86 19.52 4.66
N GLN A 173 -15.22 20.69 4.85
CA GLN A 173 -15.73 21.85 5.58
C GLN A 173 -16.40 22.83 4.60
#